data_AF-A0A352DVF4-F1
#
_entry.id   AF-A0A352DVF4-F1
#
_cell.length_a   1.000
_cell.length_b   1.000
_cell.length_c   1.000
_cell.angle_alpha   90.00
_cell.angle_beta   90.00
_cell.angle_gamma   90.00
#
_symmetry.space_group_name_H-M   'P 1'
#
loop_
_entity.id
_entity.type
_entity.pdbx_description
1 polymer ?
#
loop_
_entity_poly.entity_id
_entity_poly.type
_entity_poly.pdbx_seq_one_letter_code
_entity_poly.pdbx_strand_id
1 'polypeptide(L)'
;SRAGSGGFRLALHAGDVCLERLTVTPWQADEPTLDESRGAVVVTADGRLTDVDVAGFGDAAGGSVWRFGRGGGPLTVPDEDVLEVRFATAARDGADEPQLRAVLANGDRVSGRLHAVDDRGIVLACRGIAEPVPLPFARLVIVQGSGSPPTTELPGRVGTLSGESLSLRGCLVRSADGASTDDDPGADGDVAWLPTTAVRAVTFRDVADGALTATIDYVAADTRLAEAEEWVGGIGGVVNQDAEGRMAVTMLTEDGAAARDGRLLPGDRITAVRCSPQAPFVDTAGLETETVMNLLRGRVGTPVVLRVMAAAGGVPREIEITRGPIGVFGREVLETALKTHARHAVPVAADEDPAGWPAIAFFRDGDVVRCRVAAIDEHGARLVTPVGPDAVEHDVPAEVLQAIELIPAAPSRVLDAVRVERLLTVPRIQRDRPPTHLLRLLDGDYLRGRLESLDRTTARIEVLGMVQDVPRAAVARVIWLHEASPDEGPADERAADANADRTVAADVADGLPVRAEWGDGRRLRFRATDLADERLRGRNEALGDVEVAVDDVDRVRLGAAAADAPADRPYARWRLRAAPLPRVLRDAAPP
;
A
#
# COMPACT_ATOMS: atom_id res chain seq x y z
N SER A 1 -27.37 -50.12 0.19
CA SER A 1 -27.16 -49.79 1.60
C SER A 1 -25.67 -49.88 1.90
N ARG A 2 -24.99 -48.75 2.12
CA ARG A 2 -23.59 -48.79 2.59
C ARG A 2 -23.64 -49.10 4.08
N ALA A 3 -23.25 -50.32 4.45
CA ALA A 3 -23.01 -50.71 5.83
C ALA A 3 -21.99 -49.73 6.43
N GLY A 4 -22.36 -49.08 7.54
CA GLY A 4 -21.44 -48.24 8.30
C GLY A 4 -20.28 -49.11 8.78
N SER A 5 -19.07 -48.81 8.34
CA SER A 5 -17.87 -49.43 8.87
C SER A 5 -17.77 -49.04 10.35
N GLY A 6 -17.94 -50.01 11.25
CA GLY A 6 -17.67 -49.84 12.68
C GLY A 6 -16.21 -49.44 12.86
N GLY A 7 -15.99 -48.16 13.12
CA GLY A 7 -14.70 -47.64 13.58
C GLY A 7 -14.77 -47.44 15.09
N PHE A 8 -13.67 -47.67 15.77
CA PHE A 8 -13.49 -47.18 17.15
C PHE A 8 -12.75 -45.84 17.10
N ARG A 9 -12.96 -45.00 18.11
CA ARG A 9 -12.31 -43.69 18.23
C ARG A 9 -11.57 -43.64 19.55
N LEU A 10 -10.25 -43.53 19.50
CA LEU A 10 -9.46 -43.11 20.65
C LEU A 10 -9.53 -41.59 20.70
N ALA A 11 -10.20 -41.06 21.72
CA ALA A 11 -10.30 -39.62 21.94
C ALA A 11 -9.50 -39.28 23.20
N LEU A 12 -8.31 -38.72 22.99
CA LEU A 12 -7.49 -38.22 24.08
C LEU A 12 -7.97 -36.81 24.44
N HIS A 13 -8.56 -36.66 25.61
CA HIS A 13 -9.06 -35.36 26.08
C HIS A 13 -7.98 -34.56 26.85
N ALA A 14 -6.93 -35.24 27.34
CA ALA A 14 -5.68 -34.67 27.87
C ALA A 14 -4.58 -35.74 27.93
N GLY A 15 -3.30 -35.34 27.93
CA GLY A 15 -2.12 -36.24 28.07
C GLY A 15 -1.42 -36.58 26.74
N ASP A 16 -0.37 -37.41 26.82
CA ASP A 16 0.32 -38.01 25.67
C ASP A 16 0.08 -39.53 25.69
N VAL A 17 -0.44 -40.09 24.58
CA VAL A 17 -0.53 -41.54 24.40
C VAL A 17 0.12 -41.90 23.07
N CYS A 18 1.07 -42.82 23.10
CA CYS A 18 1.60 -43.48 21.91
C CYS A 18 0.90 -44.83 21.76
N LEU A 19 0.18 -45.03 20.65
CA LEU A 19 -0.46 -46.31 20.34
C LEU A 19 0.55 -47.19 19.57
N GLU A 20 1.21 -48.10 20.29
CA GLU A 20 2.22 -48.99 19.68
C GLU A 20 1.61 -50.20 18.97
N ARG A 21 0.44 -50.70 19.42
CA ARG A 21 -0.29 -51.81 18.79
C ARG A 21 -1.80 -51.74 19.10
N LEU A 22 -2.62 -52.19 18.16
CA LEU A 22 -4.09 -52.23 18.25
C LEU A 22 -4.62 -53.56 17.73
N THR A 23 -5.49 -54.22 18.50
CA THR A 23 -6.22 -55.43 18.09
C THR A 23 -7.70 -55.24 18.38
N VAL A 24 -8.58 -55.58 17.44
CA VAL A 24 -10.03 -55.42 17.56
C VAL A 24 -10.70 -56.79 17.63
N THR A 25 -11.52 -57.03 18.65
CA THR A 25 -12.30 -58.26 18.84
C THR A 25 -13.81 -57.96 18.97
N PRO A 26 -14.69 -58.94 18.68
CA PRO A 26 -16.14 -58.74 18.73
C PRO A 26 -16.64 -58.51 20.16
N TRP A 27 -17.53 -57.53 20.32
CA TRP A 27 -18.15 -57.16 21.60
C TRP A 27 -19.13 -58.24 22.08
N GLN A 28 -19.03 -58.69 23.35
CA GLN A 28 -19.81 -59.83 23.89
C GLN A 28 -20.70 -59.51 25.12
N ALA A 29 -20.85 -58.25 25.54
CA ALA A 29 -21.63 -57.87 26.72
C ALA A 29 -22.54 -56.63 26.50
N ASP A 30 -23.37 -56.27 27.49
CA ASP A 30 -24.26 -55.11 27.42
C ASP A 30 -23.52 -53.77 27.46
N GLU A 31 -24.20 -52.70 26.99
CA GLU A 31 -23.64 -51.35 26.77
C GLU A 31 -23.27 -50.64 28.10
N PRO A 32 -22.02 -50.16 28.27
CA PRO A 32 -21.57 -49.59 29.54
C PRO A 32 -22.07 -48.16 29.76
N THR A 33 -22.62 -47.90 30.96
CA THR A 33 -23.01 -46.55 31.40
C THR A 33 -21.85 -45.76 32.01
N LEU A 34 -21.84 -44.45 31.77
CA LEU A 34 -20.81 -43.48 32.17
C LEU A 34 -20.89 -43.13 33.67
N ASP A 35 -19.76 -43.18 34.38
CA ASP A 35 -19.57 -42.57 35.70
C ASP A 35 -18.31 -41.71 35.69
N GLU A 36 -18.39 -40.49 36.24
CA GLU A 36 -17.37 -39.43 36.18
C GLU A 36 -16.43 -39.53 37.39
N SER A 37 -15.49 -40.48 37.39
CA SER A 37 -14.48 -40.60 38.44
C SER A 37 -13.24 -39.74 38.18
N ARG A 38 -12.58 -39.31 39.27
CA ARG A 38 -11.42 -38.38 39.29
C ARG A 38 -10.04 -39.04 39.17
N GLY A 39 -9.97 -40.38 39.02
CA GLY A 39 -8.74 -41.15 38.88
C GLY A 39 -8.73 -41.99 37.60
N ALA A 40 -7.63 -42.67 37.29
CA ALA A 40 -7.70 -43.70 36.26
C ALA A 40 -8.55 -44.87 36.77
N VAL A 41 -9.41 -45.45 35.94
CA VAL A 41 -10.28 -46.56 36.32
C VAL A 41 -9.98 -47.74 35.43
N VAL A 42 -9.69 -48.88 36.05
CA VAL A 42 -9.68 -50.16 35.36
C VAL A 42 -11.05 -50.81 35.51
N VAL A 43 -11.62 -51.24 34.39
CA VAL A 43 -12.80 -52.11 34.33
C VAL A 43 -12.28 -53.51 34.06
N THR A 44 -12.52 -54.44 34.98
CA THR A 44 -12.12 -55.84 34.81
C THR A 44 -13.22 -56.69 34.16
N ALA A 45 -12.89 -57.88 33.65
CA ALA A 45 -13.81 -58.78 32.94
C ALA A 45 -15.05 -59.20 33.76
N ASP A 46 -14.95 -59.13 35.09
CA ASP A 46 -16.06 -59.32 36.03
C ASP A 46 -16.96 -58.07 36.18
N GLY A 47 -16.72 -57.03 35.38
CA GLY A 47 -17.47 -55.76 35.40
C GLY A 47 -17.09 -54.82 36.55
N ARG A 48 -16.05 -55.14 37.31
CA ARG A 48 -15.65 -54.33 38.47
C ARG A 48 -14.88 -53.10 38.04
N LEU A 49 -15.40 -51.92 38.38
CA LEU A 49 -14.70 -50.65 38.25
C LEU A 49 -13.79 -50.44 39.48
N THR A 50 -12.49 -50.24 39.25
CA THR A 50 -11.52 -49.97 40.32
C THR A 50 -10.73 -48.71 39.99
N ASP A 51 -10.76 -47.73 40.89
CA ASP A 51 -9.84 -46.58 40.85
C ASP A 51 -8.40 -47.05 41.07
N VAL A 52 -7.53 -46.67 40.16
CA VAL A 52 -6.14 -47.11 40.06
C VAL A 52 -5.23 -45.97 39.61
N ASP A 53 -3.96 -46.08 39.94
CA ASP A 53 -2.86 -45.37 39.29
C ASP A 53 -2.18 -46.34 38.33
N VAL A 54 -2.08 -46.05 37.03
CA VAL A 54 -1.46 -47.00 36.09
C VAL A 54 0.06 -46.99 36.28
N ALA A 55 0.62 -48.10 36.79
CA ALA A 55 2.04 -48.23 37.09
C ALA A 55 2.85 -48.82 35.93
N GLY A 56 2.21 -49.58 35.03
CA GLY A 56 2.82 -50.04 33.79
C GLY A 56 2.13 -51.27 33.20
N PHE A 57 2.49 -51.61 31.97
CA PHE A 57 2.04 -52.79 31.25
C PHE A 57 3.26 -53.58 30.75
N GLY A 58 3.18 -54.91 30.79
CA GLY A 58 4.25 -55.73 30.24
C GLY A 58 4.02 -57.21 30.47
N ASP A 59 4.98 -58.02 30.03
CA ASP A 59 4.87 -59.47 30.10
C ASP A 59 5.21 -60.02 31.49
N ALA A 60 4.45 -61.03 31.92
CA ALA A 60 4.72 -61.85 33.08
C ALA A 60 4.68 -63.34 32.71
N ALA A 61 5.13 -64.20 33.62
CA ALA A 61 5.06 -65.65 33.45
C ALA A 61 3.58 -66.09 33.44
N GLY A 62 2.96 -66.12 32.26
CA GLY A 62 1.55 -66.42 32.08
C GLY A 62 0.82 -65.55 31.04
N GLY A 63 1.44 -64.47 30.54
CA GLY A 63 0.82 -63.56 29.57
C GLY A 63 1.13 -62.10 29.89
N SER A 64 0.53 -61.18 29.12
CA SER A 64 0.64 -59.75 29.39
C SER A 64 -0.20 -59.38 30.61
N VAL A 65 0.32 -58.49 31.47
CA VAL A 65 -0.33 -58.06 32.70
C VAL A 65 -0.28 -56.55 32.86
N TRP A 66 -1.36 -55.99 33.38
CA TRP A 66 -1.43 -54.62 33.83
C TRP A 66 -1.02 -54.52 35.30
N ARG A 67 -0.13 -53.57 35.60
CA ARG A 67 0.26 -53.21 36.96
C ARG A 67 -0.34 -51.85 37.30
N PHE A 68 -1.09 -51.84 38.38
CA PHE A 68 -1.77 -50.67 38.90
C PHE A 68 -1.31 -50.41 40.34
N GLY A 69 -1.03 -49.15 40.67
CA GLY A 69 -0.94 -48.67 42.04
C GLY A 69 -2.34 -48.45 42.61
N ARG A 70 -2.55 -48.88 43.85
CA ARG A 70 -3.72 -48.52 44.65
C ARG A 70 -3.21 -48.05 46.01
N GLY A 71 -3.91 -47.13 46.66
CA GLY A 71 -3.59 -46.61 48.01
C GLY A 71 -3.50 -47.64 49.15
N GLY A 72 -3.44 -48.95 48.85
CA GLY A 72 -3.17 -50.05 49.78
C GLY A 72 -2.31 -51.20 49.20
N GLY A 73 -1.67 -51.05 48.04
CA GLY A 73 -0.75 -52.04 47.47
C GLY A 73 -0.82 -52.17 45.94
N PRO A 74 0.19 -52.81 45.30
CA PRO A 74 0.19 -53.04 43.86
C PRO A 74 -0.89 -54.05 43.47
N LEU A 75 -1.74 -53.68 42.52
CA LEU A 75 -2.72 -54.55 41.88
C LEU A 75 -2.15 -55.01 40.54
N THR A 76 -2.07 -56.32 40.32
CA THR A 76 -1.73 -56.89 39.01
C THR A 76 -2.95 -57.59 38.45
N VAL A 77 -3.34 -57.22 37.24
CA VAL A 77 -4.49 -57.80 36.54
C VAL A 77 -4.00 -58.40 35.22
N PRO A 78 -4.30 -59.68 34.92
CA PRO A 78 -4.07 -60.24 33.60
C PRO A 78 -4.72 -59.39 32.51
N ASP A 79 -4.06 -59.22 31.37
CA ASP A 79 -4.59 -58.42 30.24
C ASP A 79 -5.95 -58.94 29.76
N GLU A 80 -6.13 -60.27 29.75
CA GLU A 80 -7.40 -60.91 29.43
C GLU A 80 -8.56 -60.54 30.37
N ASP A 81 -8.22 -60.11 31.58
CA ASP A 81 -9.17 -59.69 32.62
C ASP A 81 -9.38 -58.17 32.64
N VAL A 82 -8.76 -57.39 31.74
CA VAL A 82 -8.92 -55.93 31.64
C VAL A 82 -9.80 -55.58 30.43
N LEU A 83 -11.01 -55.06 30.69
CA LEU A 83 -11.94 -54.62 29.64
C LEU A 83 -11.70 -53.17 29.20
N GLU A 84 -11.36 -52.29 30.13
CA GLU A 84 -11.15 -50.87 29.84
C GLU A 84 -10.19 -50.25 30.86
N VAL A 85 -9.30 -49.36 30.42
CA VAL A 85 -8.53 -48.49 31.31
C VAL A 85 -8.83 -47.04 30.92
N ARG A 86 -9.54 -46.33 31.79
CA ARG A 86 -9.86 -44.91 31.64
C ARG A 86 -8.84 -44.07 32.40
N PHE A 87 -8.40 -42.94 31.84
CA PHE A 87 -7.49 -42.02 32.51
C PHE A 87 -8.21 -40.72 32.87
N ALA A 88 -7.95 -40.19 34.07
CA ALA A 88 -8.51 -38.91 34.49
C ALA A 88 -7.95 -37.73 33.68
N THR A 89 -8.76 -36.67 33.57
CA THR A 89 -8.34 -35.41 32.96
C THR A 89 -7.38 -34.69 33.92
N ALA A 90 -6.07 -34.71 33.65
CA ALA A 90 -5.12 -33.94 34.44
C ALA A 90 -5.35 -32.43 34.24
N ALA A 91 -5.23 -31.65 35.32
CA ALA A 91 -5.21 -30.19 35.25
C ALA A 91 -4.02 -29.74 34.39
N ARG A 92 -4.25 -28.79 33.49
CA ARG A 92 -3.27 -28.27 32.53
C ARG A 92 -2.21 -27.43 33.26
N ASP A 93 -0.96 -27.87 33.25
CA ASP A 93 0.18 -26.99 33.53
C ASP A 93 0.47 -26.15 32.27
N GLY A 94 0.13 -24.85 32.32
CA GLY A 94 0.14 -23.94 31.16
C GLY A 94 1.51 -23.57 30.59
N ALA A 95 2.61 -24.19 31.04
CA ALA A 95 3.97 -23.83 30.62
C ALA A 95 4.47 -24.56 29.36
N ASP A 96 3.77 -25.62 28.90
CA ASP A 96 4.27 -26.52 27.85
C ASP A 96 3.21 -26.84 26.78
N GLU A 97 2.34 -25.87 26.44
CA GLU A 97 1.39 -26.03 25.35
C GLU A 97 2.11 -25.98 23.97
N PRO A 98 1.68 -26.81 22.99
CA PRO A 98 2.24 -26.76 21.65
C PRO A 98 1.97 -25.37 21.05
N GLN A 99 3.02 -24.66 20.64
CA GLN A 99 2.90 -23.31 20.09
C GLN A 99 2.29 -23.29 18.70
N LEU A 100 2.44 -24.39 17.94
CA LEU A 100 1.96 -24.54 16.58
C LEU A 100 1.21 -25.85 16.38
N ARG A 101 0.20 -25.79 15.51
CA ARG A 101 -0.52 -26.91 14.94
C ARG A 101 -0.45 -26.85 13.42
N ALA A 102 0.15 -27.85 12.81
CA ALA A 102 0.18 -28.06 11.37
C ALA A 102 -0.91 -29.05 10.95
N VAL A 103 -1.59 -28.76 9.84
CA VAL A 103 -2.55 -29.63 9.16
C VAL A 103 -1.96 -30.02 7.81
N LEU A 104 -1.86 -31.32 7.56
CA LEU A 104 -1.31 -31.87 6.33
C LEU A 104 -2.40 -32.17 5.28
N ALA A 105 -2.00 -32.31 4.02
CA ALA A 105 -2.90 -32.52 2.89
C ALA A 105 -3.73 -33.82 2.99
N ASN A 106 -3.23 -34.80 3.75
CA ASN A 106 -3.94 -36.04 4.06
C ASN A 106 -4.90 -35.92 5.27
N GLY A 107 -5.02 -34.73 5.88
CA GLY A 107 -5.85 -34.47 7.04
C GLY A 107 -5.16 -34.68 8.39
N ASP A 108 -3.92 -35.19 8.40
CA ASP A 108 -3.15 -35.39 9.63
C ASP A 108 -2.87 -34.06 10.32
N ARG A 109 -2.81 -34.10 11.65
CA ARG A 109 -2.51 -32.93 12.48
C ARG A 109 -1.28 -33.21 13.33
N VAL A 110 -0.28 -32.35 13.21
CA VAL A 110 0.96 -32.42 13.99
C VAL A 110 1.02 -31.15 14.84
N SER A 111 1.20 -31.30 16.15
CA SER A 111 1.30 -30.16 17.07
C SER A 111 2.65 -30.20 17.78
N GLY A 112 3.31 -29.05 17.90
CA GLY A 112 4.63 -28.95 18.49
C GLY A 112 5.14 -27.51 18.60
N ARG A 113 6.40 -27.37 19.01
CA ARG A 113 7.11 -26.10 19.02
C ARG A 113 7.88 -25.94 17.71
N LEU A 114 7.91 -24.73 17.14
CA LEU A 114 8.72 -24.48 15.95
C LEU A 114 10.20 -24.70 16.30
N HIS A 115 10.85 -25.58 15.58
CA HIS A 115 12.29 -25.84 15.72
C HIS A 115 13.09 -25.10 14.65
N ALA A 116 12.66 -25.20 13.39
CA ALA A 116 13.30 -24.53 12.26
C ALA A 116 12.29 -24.30 11.12
N VAL A 117 12.64 -23.37 10.22
CA VAL A 117 11.99 -23.17 8.91
C VAL A 117 13.08 -23.03 7.88
N ASP A 118 12.96 -23.76 6.77
CA ASP A 118 13.88 -23.69 5.63
C ASP A 118 13.11 -23.59 4.31
N ASP A 119 13.80 -23.74 3.18
CA ASP A 119 13.22 -23.72 1.84
C ASP A 119 12.31 -24.93 1.53
N ARG A 120 12.38 -25.99 2.34
CA ARG A 120 11.67 -27.27 2.12
C ARG A 120 10.45 -27.41 3.01
N GLY A 121 10.43 -26.78 4.18
CA GLY A 121 9.29 -26.86 5.09
C GLY A 121 9.53 -26.27 6.48
N ILE A 122 8.74 -26.74 7.44
CA ILE A 122 8.90 -26.44 8.86
C ILE A 122 9.33 -27.70 9.61
N VAL A 123 10.11 -27.53 10.67
CA VAL A 123 10.48 -28.61 11.57
C VAL A 123 9.85 -28.34 12.92
N LEU A 124 9.09 -29.31 13.46
CA LEU A 124 8.43 -29.19 14.76
C LEU A 124 9.09 -30.10 15.79
N ALA A 125 9.50 -29.52 16.92
CA ALA A 125 9.78 -30.30 18.12
C ALA A 125 8.44 -30.74 18.73
N CYS A 126 8.13 -32.03 18.59
CA CYS A 126 6.86 -32.61 19.05
C CYS A 126 7.06 -33.29 20.39
N ARG A 127 6.15 -33.05 21.33
CA ARG A 127 6.17 -33.71 22.63
C ARG A 127 6.02 -35.23 22.45
N GLY A 128 6.86 -36.01 23.14
CA GLY A 128 6.89 -37.47 23.01
C GLY A 128 7.64 -38.02 21.80
N ILE A 129 8.19 -37.16 20.93
CA ILE A 129 9.06 -37.56 19.82
C ILE A 129 10.45 -36.97 20.06
N ALA A 130 11.45 -37.84 20.20
CA ALA A 130 12.82 -37.41 20.53
C ALA A 130 13.46 -36.58 19.40
N GLU A 131 13.15 -36.91 18.15
CA GLU A 131 13.67 -36.23 16.97
C GLU A 131 12.68 -35.16 16.46
N PRO A 132 13.16 -33.97 16.06
CA PRO A 132 12.30 -32.97 15.43
C PRO A 132 11.63 -33.50 14.16
N VAL A 133 10.33 -33.27 14.01
CA VAL A 133 9.51 -33.80 12.91
C VAL A 133 9.54 -32.82 11.72
N PRO A 134 10.14 -33.19 10.57
CA PRO A 134 10.11 -32.36 9.38
C PRO A 134 8.76 -32.44 8.67
N LEU A 135 8.20 -31.28 8.34
CA LEU A 135 6.92 -31.13 7.65
C LEU A 135 7.14 -30.32 6.35
N PRO A 136 7.21 -31.00 5.18
CA PRO A 136 7.43 -30.33 3.90
C PRO A 136 6.27 -29.39 3.52
N PHE A 137 6.57 -28.23 2.94
CA PHE A 137 5.54 -27.29 2.46
C PHE A 137 4.57 -27.91 1.48
N ALA A 138 5.05 -28.80 0.61
CA ALA A 138 4.22 -29.53 -0.35
C ALA A 138 3.11 -30.38 0.30
N ARG A 139 3.22 -30.69 1.60
CA ARG A 139 2.23 -31.44 2.36
C ARG A 139 1.47 -30.59 3.36
N LEU A 140 1.87 -29.35 3.60
CA LEU A 140 1.25 -28.45 4.56
C LEU A 140 0.05 -27.74 3.92
N VAL A 141 -1.08 -27.76 4.61
CA VAL A 141 -2.30 -27.03 4.21
C VAL A 141 -2.50 -25.83 5.13
N ILE A 142 -2.34 -26.02 6.43
CA ILE A 142 -2.58 -24.98 7.43
C ILE A 142 -1.52 -25.07 8.51
N VAL A 143 -0.99 -23.93 8.96
CA VAL A 143 -0.22 -23.80 10.19
C VAL A 143 -0.93 -22.79 11.08
N GLN A 144 -1.24 -23.17 12.32
CA GLN A 144 -1.97 -22.35 13.28
C GLN A 144 -1.16 -22.18 14.55
N GLY A 145 -1.05 -20.95 15.05
CA GLY A 145 -0.53 -20.67 16.39
C GLY A 145 -1.58 -20.95 17.46
N SER A 146 -1.16 -21.46 18.61
CA SER A 146 -2.07 -21.81 19.73
C SER A 146 -2.29 -20.68 20.73
N GLY A 147 -1.55 -19.57 20.60
CA GLY A 147 -1.68 -18.40 21.48
C GLY A 147 -2.51 -17.29 20.86
N SER A 148 -3.23 -16.54 21.71
CA SER A 148 -3.67 -15.20 21.33
C SER A 148 -2.42 -14.33 21.24
N PRO A 149 -2.11 -13.74 20.08
CA PRO A 149 -0.91 -12.93 19.96
C PRO A 149 -0.98 -11.78 20.97
N PRO A 150 0.12 -11.39 21.60
CA PRO A 150 0.14 -10.14 22.34
C PRO A 150 -0.27 -9.02 21.37
N THR A 151 -1.29 -8.24 21.73
CA THR A 151 -1.62 -6.99 21.05
C THR A 151 -0.51 -6.00 21.36
N THR A 152 0.59 -6.08 20.62
CA THR A 152 1.62 -5.04 20.62
C THR A 152 1.11 -3.92 19.72
N GLU A 153 1.01 -2.71 20.27
CA GLU A 153 0.80 -1.51 19.46
C GLU A 153 1.97 -1.40 18.46
N LEU A 154 1.64 -1.26 17.19
CA LEU A 154 2.67 -1.09 16.15
C LEU A 154 3.28 0.31 16.30
N PRO A 155 4.61 0.45 16.25
CA PRO A 155 5.30 1.70 16.54
C PRO A 155 5.21 2.73 15.41
N GLY A 156 4.56 2.40 14.29
CA GLY A 156 4.41 3.31 13.17
C GLY A 156 3.12 3.09 12.39
N ARG A 157 2.91 3.94 11.39
CA ARG A 157 1.71 3.87 10.53
C ARG A 157 1.46 2.48 9.95
N VAL A 158 0.25 1.98 10.21
CA VAL A 158 -0.17 0.65 9.75
C VAL A 158 -0.56 0.69 8.28
N GLY A 159 0.12 -0.11 7.47
CA GLY A 159 -0.19 -0.35 6.06
C GLY A 159 -0.38 -1.84 5.76
N THR A 160 -0.61 -2.13 4.48
CA THR A 160 -0.64 -3.50 3.95
C THR A 160 0.50 -3.67 2.95
N LEU A 161 1.51 -4.45 3.31
CA LEU A 161 2.57 -4.90 2.41
C LEU A 161 2.02 -6.02 1.53
N SER A 162 2.13 -5.84 0.22
CA SER A 162 1.70 -6.79 -0.79
C SER A 162 2.85 -7.12 -1.75
N GLY A 163 2.96 -8.39 -2.12
CA GLY A 163 3.83 -8.92 -3.17
C GLY A 163 3.08 -9.96 -3.99
N GLU A 164 3.75 -10.68 -4.89
CA GLU A 164 3.12 -11.61 -5.85
C GLU A 164 2.14 -12.62 -5.19
N SER A 165 2.53 -13.19 -4.05
CA SER A 165 1.73 -14.17 -3.31
C SER A 165 1.61 -13.86 -1.81
N LEU A 166 1.92 -12.62 -1.41
CA LEU A 166 2.03 -12.22 -0.01
C LEU A 166 1.18 -10.98 0.25
N SER A 167 0.41 -10.98 1.34
CA SER A 167 -0.28 -9.81 1.86
C SER A 167 -0.17 -9.80 3.38
N LEU A 168 0.57 -8.85 3.93
CA LEU A 168 0.83 -8.71 5.36
C LEU A 168 0.40 -7.32 5.81
N ARG A 169 -0.42 -7.24 6.84
CA ARG A 169 -0.66 -5.99 7.56
C ARG A 169 0.49 -5.76 8.53
N GLY A 170 0.88 -4.51 8.77
CA GLY A 170 2.06 -4.17 9.57
C GLY A 170 2.46 -2.72 9.42
N CYS A 171 3.66 -2.35 9.86
CA CYS A 171 4.22 -1.01 9.66
C CYS A 171 5.68 -1.08 9.24
N LEU A 172 6.19 0.01 8.64
CA LEU A 172 7.62 0.19 8.43
C LEU A 172 8.29 0.50 9.78
N VAL A 173 9.46 -0.07 10.00
CA VAL A 173 10.29 0.17 11.19
C VAL A 173 11.78 0.18 10.80
N ARG A 174 12.63 0.73 11.67
CA ARG A 174 14.08 0.56 11.56
C ARG A 174 14.47 -0.85 11.99
N SER A 175 15.37 -1.50 11.23
CA SER A 175 15.93 -2.80 11.59
C SER A 175 16.74 -2.69 12.89
N ALA A 176 16.45 -3.54 13.86
CA ALA A 176 17.21 -3.63 15.11
C ALA A 176 18.55 -4.37 14.93
N ASP A 177 18.68 -5.17 13.87
CA ASP A 177 19.85 -6.03 13.62
C ASP A 177 21.04 -5.26 12.97
N GLY A 178 20.90 -3.93 12.79
CA GLY A 178 21.94 -3.03 12.27
C GLY A 178 22.83 -2.38 13.35
N ALA A 179 22.82 -2.88 14.58
CA ALA A 179 23.77 -2.45 15.59
C ALA A 179 25.18 -2.95 15.23
N SER A 180 25.93 -2.17 14.46
CA SER A 180 27.38 -2.26 14.49
C SER A 180 27.81 -2.10 15.95
N THR A 181 28.65 -3.00 16.46
CA THR A 181 29.21 -2.94 17.81
C THR A 181 30.21 -1.81 18.03
N ASP A 182 30.35 -0.92 17.05
CA ASP A 182 31.19 0.27 17.13
C ASP A 182 30.28 1.50 17.22
N ASP A 183 30.54 2.35 18.22
CA ASP A 183 29.90 3.65 18.48
C ASP A 183 30.13 4.63 17.30
N ASP A 184 29.61 4.31 16.11
CA ASP A 184 29.52 5.22 14.98
C ASP A 184 28.07 5.75 14.91
N PRO A 185 27.81 7.01 15.31
CA PRO A 185 26.48 7.61 15.24
C PRO A 185 25.96 7.83 13.80
N GLY A 186 26.69 7.33 12.78
CA GLY A 186 26.31 7.33 11.36
C GLY A 186 26.00 5.95 10.75
N ALA A 187 25.90 4.86 11.53
CA ALA A 187 25.53 3.56 10.98
C ALA A 187 24.06 3.57 10.50
N ASP A 188 23.87 3.59 9.17
CA ASP A 188 22.57 3.50 8.50
C ASP A 188 21.81 2.25 8.98
N GLY A 189 20.58 2.44 9.44
CA GLY A 189 19.74 1.34 9.91
C GLY A 189 18.82 0.88 8.81
N ASP A 190 18.96 -0.36 8.36
CA ASP A 190 18.14 -0.89 7.27
C ASP A 190 16.63 -0.71 7.52
N VAL A 191 15.90 -0.36 6.47
CA VAL A 191 14.43 -0.32 6.50
C VAL A 191 13.88 -1.75 6.61
N ALA A 192 12.94 -1.96 7.53
CA ALA A 192 12.31 -3.26 7.79
C ALA A 192 10.78 -3.16 7.90
N TRP A 193 10.11 -4.31 7.79
CA TRP A 193 8.68 -4.44 7.96
C TRP A 193 8.35 -5.18 9.25
N LEU A 194 7.47 -4.64 10.09
CA LEU A 194 6.93 -5.31 11.27
C LEU A 194 5.48 -5.75 10.99
N PRO A 195 5.23 -7.02 10.67
CA PRO A 195 3.87 -7.52 10.52
C PRO A 195 3.06 -7.34 11.82
N THR A 196 1.76 -7.10 11.68
CA THR A 196 0.83 -7.14 12.81
C THR A 196 0.96 -8.49 13.50
N THR A 197 1.10 -8.49 14.83
CA THR A 197 1.33 -9.67 15.69
C THR A 197 2.73 -10.28 15.69
N ALA A 198 3.65 -9.80 14.85
CA ALA A 198 5.04 -10.23 14.89
C ALA A 198 5.79 -9.58 16.07
N VAL A 199 6.73 -10.32 16.66
CA VAL A 199 7.61 -9.82 17.74
C VAL A 199 8.92 -9.24 17.22
N ARG A 200 9.25 -9.47 15.95
CA ARG A 200 10.46 -8.97 15.28
C ARG A 200 10.13 -8.45 13.90
N ALA A 201 10.82 -7.39 13.51
CA ALA A 201 10.80 -6.86 12.17
C ALA A 201 11.54 -7.79 11.20
N VAL A 202 11.14 -7.75 9.93
CA VAL A 202 11.75 -8.47 8.83
C VAL A 202 12.41 -7.45 7.91
N THR A 203 13.74 -7.51 7.80
CA THR A 203 14.51 -6.60 6.96
C THR A 203 14.27 -6.90 5.47
N PHE A 204 14.13 -5.86 4.66
CA PHE A 204 14.12 -6.02 3.21
C PHE A 204 15.54 -6.32 2.75
N ARG A 205 15.77 -7.53 2.20
CA ARG A 205 17.06 -7.85 1.57
C ARG A 205 16.95 -7.56 0.07
N ASP A 206 17.80 -6.67 -0.43
CA ASP A 206 18.02 -6.54 -1.86
C ASP A 206 18.73 -7.83 -2.32
N VAL A 207 17.97 -8.74 -2.94
CA VAL A 207 18.57 -9.91 -3.59
C VAL A 207 19.14 -9.35 -4.88
N ALA A 208 20.45 -9.50 -5.09
CA ALA A 208 21.26 -8.92 -6.17
C ALA A 208 20.73 -9.09 -7.63
N ASP A 209 19.58 -9.74 -7.81
CA ASP A 209 18.87 -9.97 -9.06
C ASP A 209 17.53 -9.18 -9.17
N GLY A 210 17.27 -8.19 -8.31
CA GLY A 210 16.05 -7.35 -8.42
C GLY A 210 14.75 -8.08 -8.08
N ALA A 211 14.81 -9.13 -7.25
CA ALA A 211 13.68 -10.00 -6.95
C ALA A 211 12.64 -9.37 -6.00
N LEU A 212 13.02 -8.37 -5.19
CA LEU A 212 12.06 -7.72 -4.31
C LEU A 212 11.12 -6.85 -5.15
N THR A 213 9.87 -7.28 -5.27
CA THR A 213 8.78 -6.50 -5.87
C THR A 213 7.66 -6.44 -4.85
N ALA A 214 7.53 -5.32 -4.16
CA ALA A 214 6.51 -5.16 -3.14
C ALA A 214 5.91 -3.76 -3.13
N THR A 215 4.70 -3.65 -2.62
CA THR A 215 3.97 -2.40 -2.46
C THR A 215 3.36 -2.36 -1.06
N ILE A 216 3.58 -1.26 -0.36
CA ILE A 216 2.89 -0.94 0.89
C ILE A 216 1.80 0.06 0.58
N ASP A 217 0.56 -0.32 0.84
CA ASP A 217 -0.57 0.59 0.75
C ASP A 217 -1.02 1.02 2.15
N TYR A 218 -1.14 2.32 2.36
CA TYR A 218 -1.67 2.91 3.59
C TYR A 218 -3.15 3.29 3.49
N VAL A 219 -3.71 3.25 2.28
CA VAL A 219 -5.13 3.50 1.99
C VAL A 219 -5.76 2.23 1.38
N ALA A 220 -6.93 1.83 1.90
CA ALA A 220 -7.52 0.51 1.66
C ALA A 220 -7.86 0.22 0.18
N ALA A 221 -7.76 -1.06 -0.19
CA ALA A 221 -8.01 -1.57 -1.54
C ALA A 221 -9.47 -1.47 -2.01
N ASP A 222 -10.44 -1.26 -1.13
CA ASP A 222 -11.85 -1.02 -1.53
C ASP A 222 -12.02 0.30 -2.31
N THR A 223 -10.99 1.14 -2.29
CA THR A 223 -10.83 2.30 -3.18
C THR A 223 -10.33 1.93 -4.58
N ARG A 224 -10.03 0.65 -4.88
CA ARG A 224 -9.37 0.18 -6.13
C ARG A 224 -10.30 -0.46 -7.15
N LEU A 225 -11.55 -0.76 -6.83
CA LEU A 225 -12.59 -0.92 -7.86
C LEU A 225 -12.79 0.39 -8.66
N ALA A 226 -12.23 1.51 -8.19
CA ALA A 226 -12.20 2.79 -8.88
C ALA A 226 -11.04 2.97 -9.89
N GLU A 227 -10.06 2.06 -9.94
CA GLU A 227 -8.98 2.13 -10.94
C GLU A 227 -9.37 1.44 -12.26
N ALA A 228 -10.36 0.54 -12.25
CA ALA A 228 -10.89 -0.09 -13.46
C ALA A 228 -12.07 0.67 -14.08
N GLU A 229 -12.86 1.39 -13.27
CA GLU A 229 -13.91 2.30 -13.72
C GLU A 229 -13.96 3.48 -12.73
N GLU A 230 -13.77 4.73 -13.17
CA GLU A 230 -13.70 5.90 -12.27
C GLU A 230 -15.06 6.18 -11.59
N TRP A 231 -15.27 5.54 -10.43
CA TRP A 231 -16.42 5.76 -9.57
C TRP A 231 -16.35 7.15 -8.93
N VAL A 232 -17.41 7.94 -9.11
CA VAL A 232 -17.56 9.20 -8.40
C VAL A 232 -18.01 8.91 -6.97
N GLY A 233 -17.26 9.42 -6.01
CA GLY A 233 -17.64 9.45 -4.60
C GLY A 233 -18.57 10.61 -4.32
N GLY A 234 -19.53 10.42 -3.42
CA GLY A 234 -20.40 11.48 -2.92
C GLY A 234 -21.08 11.10 -1.63
N ILE A 235 -21.94 11.98 -1.14
CA ILE A 235 -22.70 11.75 0.09
C ILE A 235 -23.87 10.78 -0.10
N GLY A 236 -24.22 10.40 -1.33
CA GLY A 236 -25.39 9.54 -1.60
C GLY A 236 -26.72 10.24 -1.32
N GLY A 237 -26.83 11.51 -1.73
CA GLY A 237 -28.03 12.33 -1.57
C GLY A 237 -28.21 13.33 -2.70
N VAL A 238 -29.45 13.74 -2.92
CA VAL A 238 -29.84 14.77 -3.90
C VAL A 238 -30.15 16.05 -3.15
N VAL A 239 -29.54 17.16 -3.58
CA VAL A 239 -29.85 18.50 -3.07
C VAL A 239 -30.52 19.34 -4.15
N ASN A 240 -31.45 20.19 -3.73
CA ASN A 240 -32.08 21.16 -4.61
C ASN A 240 -32.40 22.44 -3.83
N GLN A 241 -32.70 23.53 -4.54
CA GLN A 241 -33.13 24.77 -3.90
C GLN A 241 -34.57 24.62 -3.37
N ASP A 242 -34.80 25.04 -2.13
CA ASP A 242 -36.13 25.16 -1.54
C ASP A 242 -36.88 26.41 -2.04
N ALA A 243 -38.11 26.63 -1.55
CA ALA A 243 -38.93 27.79 -1.94
C ALA A 243 -38.27 29.15 -1.62
N GLU A 244 -37.28 29.17 -0.73
CA GLU A 244 -36.52 30.36 -0.35
C GLU A 244 -35.12 30.41 -1.02
N GLY A 245 -34.85 29.54 -2.00
CA GLY A 245 -33.59 29.51 -2.75
C GLY A 245 -32.41 28.90 -1.99
N ARG A 246 -32.65 28.19 -0.88
CA ARG A 246 -31.60 27.56 -0.05
C ARG A 246 -31.40 26.10 -0.44
N MET A 247 -30.16 25.62 -0.39
CA MET A 247 -29.84 24.24 -0.73
C MET A 247 -30.34 23.28 0.35
N ALA A 248 -31.38 22.51 0.02
CA ALA A 248 -31.99 21.53 0.90
C ALA A 248 -31.77 20.10 0.38
N VAL A 249 -31.49 19.18 1.30
CA VAL A 249 -31.44 17.75 1.01
C VAL A 249 -32.85 17.29 0.68
N THR A 250 -33.07 16.87 -0.55
CA THR A 250 -34.39 16.41 -1.01
C THR A 250 -34.55 14.92 -0.75
N MET A 251 -33.47 14.15 -0.95
CA MET A 251 -33.50 12.70 -0.85
C MET A 251 -32.12 12.18 -0.43
N LEU A 252 -32.10 11.11 0.35
CA LEU A 252 -30.90 10.31 0.63
C LEU A 252 -31.14 8.89 0.10
N THR A 253 -30.14 8.31 -0.55
CA THR A 253 -30.16 6.91 -0.99
C THR A 253 -29.93 6.02 0.22
N GLU A 254 -30.67 4.92 0.35
CA GLU A 254 -30.65 4.01 1.51
C GLU A 254 -29.24 3.49 1.85
N ASP A 255 -28.45 3.13 0.83
CA ASP A 255 -27.04 2.69 0.98
C ASP A 255 -26.01 3.83 0.91
N GLY A 256 -26.47 5.07 0.73
CA GLY A 256 -25.65 6.27 0.59
C GLY A 256 -24.85 6.60 1.85
N ALA A 257 -23.70 7.26 1.68
CA ALA A 257 -22.81 7.60 2.79
C ALA A 257 -23.51 8.43 3.88
N ALA A 258 -24.33 9.40 3.50
CA ALA A 258 -25.10 10.24 4.42
C ALA A 258 -26.21 9.46 5.14
N ALA A 259 -26.87 8.52 4.47
CA ALA A 259 -27.89 7.67 5.10
C ALA A 259 -27.28 6.73 6.14
N ARG A 260 -26.13 6.12 5.83
CA ARG A 260 -25.37 5.28 6.77
C ARG A 260 -24.83 6.06 7.96
N ASP A 261 -24.43 7.31 7.74
CA ASP A 261 -24.00 8.22 8.81
C ASP A 261 -25.16 8.65 9.72
N GLY A 262 -26.35 8.88 9.15
CA GLY A 262 -27.59 9.16 9.89
C GLY A 262 -27.71 10.56 10.48
N ARG A 263 -26.66 11.40 10.45
CA ARG A 263 -26.70 12.77 10.99
C ARG A 263 -27.28 13.81 10.02
N LEU A 264 -27.36 13.49 8.73
CA LEU A 264 -28.00 14.31 7.70
C LEU A 264 -29.38 13.74 7.40
N LEU A 265 -30.43 14.57 7.40
CA LEU A 265 -31.80 14.13 7.14
C LEU A 265 -32.39 14.83 5.90
N PRO A 266 -33.34 14.20 5.18
CA PRO A 266 -34.14 14.90 4.18
C PRO A 266 -34.84 16.13 4.79
N GLY A 267 -34.77 17.25 4.10
CA GLY A 267 -35.25 18.57 4.54
C GLY A 267 -34.17 19.43 5.22
N ASP A 268 -33.05 18.86 5.63
CA ASP A 268 -31.93 19.65 6.17
C ASP A 268 -31.34 20.56 5.09
N ARG A 269 -30.92 21.76 5.50
CA ARG A 269 -30.32 22.76 4.62
C ARG A 269 -28.81 22.73 4.74
N ILE A 270 -28.12 22.55 3.62
CA ILE A 270 -26.67 22.68 3.55
C ILE A 270 -26.38 24.16 3.35
N THR A 271 -25.77 24.81 4.35
CA THR A 271 -25.41 26.23 4.27
C THR A 271 -24.01 26.43 3.71
N ALA A 272 -23.08 25.51 3.99
CA ALA A 272 -21.73 25.57 3.45
C ALA A 272 -21.13 24.18 3.26
N VAL A 273 -20.21 24.05 2.29
CA VAL A 273 -19.51 22.79 1.98
C VAL A 273 -18.01 23.02 2.02
N ARG A 274 -17.28 22.11 2.67
CA ARG A 274 -15.83 22.06 2.71
C ARG A 274 -15.37 20.74 2.10
N CYS A 275 -14.66 20.82 0.98
CA CYS A 275 -14.38 19.66 0.11
C CYS A 275 -13.35 18.68 0.68
N SER A 276 -12.53 19.13 1.64
CA SER A 276 -11.58 18.37 2.47
C SER A 276 -11.39 19.08 3.82
N PRO A 277 -10.96 18.41 4.90
CA PRO A 277 -10.80 19.01 6.23
C PRO A 277 -9.97 20.31 6.26
N GLN A 278 -9.00 20.41 5.35
CA GLN A 278 -8.06 21.54 5.23
C GLN A 278 -8.55 22.66 4.28
N ALA A 279 -9.62 22.46 3.51
CA ALA A 279 -10.16 23.48 2.59
C ALA A 279 -11.04 24.50 3.33
N PRO A 280 -11.17 25.75 2.84
CA PRO A 280 -12.15 26.69 3.38
C PRO A 280 -13.59 26.22 3.13
N PHE A 281 -14.53 26.71 3.94
CA PHE A 281 -15.96 26.52 3.68
C PHE A 281 -16.41 27.38 2.50
N VAL A 282 -17.11 26.77 1.56
CA VAL A 282 -17.78 27.43 0.45
C VAL A 282 -19.24 27.65 0.85
N ASP A 283 -19.68 28.90 0.90
CA ASP A 283 -21.10 29.23 1.11
C ASP A 283 -21.91 28.74 -0.10
N THR A 284 -23.02 28.07 0.17
CA THR A 284 -23.92 27.55 -0.87
C THR A 284 -24.96 28.57 -1.34
N ALA A 285 -25.13 29.68 -0.61
CA ALA A 285 -26.07 30.73 -0.96
C ALA A 285 -25.74 31.34 -2.34
N GLY A 286 -26.72 31.34 -3.23
CA GLY A 286 -26.57 31.88 -4.58
C GLY A 286 -25.78 31.00 -5.57
N LEU A 287 -25.29 29.83 -5.15
CA LEU A 287 -24.69 28.87 -6.06
C LEU A 287 -25.75 28.09 -6.84
N GLU A 288 -25.41 27.68 -8.06
CA GLU A 288 -26.23 26.76 -8.84
C GLU A 288 -26.22 25.35 -8.21
N THR A 289 -27.36 24.64 -8.30
CA THR A 289 -27.51 23.29 -7.74
C THR A 289 -26.43 22.33 -8.22
N GLU A 290 -26.04 22.42 -9.50
CA GLU A 290 -24.97 21.59 -10.08
C GLU A 290 -23.60 21.85 -9.43
N THR A 291 -23.28 23.12 -9.17
CA THR A 291 -22.03 23.51 -8.47
C THR A 291 -22.00 22.92 -7.07
N VAL A 292 -23.09 23.01 -6.31
CA VAL A 292 -23.17 22.44 -4.96
C VAL A 292 -23.08 20.91 -5.00
N MET A 293 -23.77 20.26 -5.94
CA MET A 293 -23.63 18.82 -6.17
C MET A 293 -22.18 18.41 -6.47
N ASN A 294 -21.46 19.22 -7.25
CA ASN A 294 -20.05 18.97 -7.56
C ASN A 294 -19.11 19.17 -6.35
N LEU A 295 -19.41 20.08 -5.43
CA LEU A 295 -18.68 20.21 -4.15
C LEU A 295 -18.91 19.01 -3.21
N LEU A 296 -20.11 18.42 -3.26
CA LEU A 296 -20.46 17.22 -2.49
C LEU A 296 -19.86 15.94 -3.09
N ARG A 297 -19.52 15.96 -4.38
CA ARG A 297 -18.85 14.86 -5.10
C ARG A 297 -17.34 14.92 -4.91
N GLY A 298 -16.63 13.85 -5.28
CA GLY A 298 -15.19 13.75 -5.14
C GLY A 298 -14.72 12.32 -5.33
N ARG A 299 -13.50 12.02 -4.88
CA ARG A 299 -13.02 10.64 -4.88
C ARG A 299 -13.72 9.85 -3.78
N VAL A 300 -14.05 8.58 -4.05
CA VAL A 300 -14.57 7.65 -3.02
C VAL A 300 -13.54 7.55 -1.88
N GLY A 301 -14.02 7.49 -0.64
CA GLY A 301 -13.16 7.40 0.56
C GLY A 301 -12.64 8.76 1.06
N THR A 302 -12.83 9.85 0.32
CA THR A 302 -12.41 11.18 0.80
C THR A 302 -13.48 11.84 1.69
N PRO A 303 -13.09 12.52 2.78
CA PRO A 303 -14.02 13.25 3.63
C PRO A 303 -14.56 14.52 2.95
N VAL A 304 -15.82 14.85 3.26
CA VAL A 304 -16.45 16.15 2.99
C VAL A 304 -17.09 16.66 4.27
N VAL A 305 -16.91 17.94 4.60
CA VAL A 305 -17.53 18.54 5.77
C VAL A 305 -18.65 19.47 5.33
N LEU A 306 -19.84 19.27 5.90
CA LEU A 306 -21.03 20.04 5.62
C LEU A 306 -21.37 20.88 6.84
N ARG A 307 -21.70 22.14 6.63
CA ARG A 307 -22.40 22.95 7.61
C ARG A 307 -23.88 22.89 7.30
N VAL A 308 -24.66 22.35 8.23
CA VAL A 308 -26.05 21.94 8.02
C VAL A 308 -26.95 22.57 9.07
N MET A 309 -28.09 23.09 8.62
CA MET A 309 -29.15 23.60 9.47
C MET A 309 -30.39 22.71 9.33
N ALA A 310 -31.02 22.34 10.45
CA ALA A 310 -32.21 21.51 10.43
C ALA A 310 -33.38 22.16 9.66
N ALA A 311 -34.27 21.36 9.10
CA ALA A 311 -35.47 21.84 8.40
C ALA A 311 -36.32 22.83 9.21
N ALA A 312 -36.44 22.59 10.52
CA ALA A 312 -37.16 23.45 11.47
C ALA A 312 -36.41 24.76 11.83
N GLY A 313 -35.21 24.96 11.28
CA GLY A 313 -34.29 26.02 11.68
C GLY A 313 -33.40 25.65 12.86
N GLY A 314 -32.49 26.53 13.25
CA GLY A 314 -31.59 26.35 14.40
C GLY A 314 -30.16 26.80 14.14
N VAL A 315 -29.27 26.52 15.09
CA VAL A 315 -27.83 26.78 14.94
C VAL A 315 -27.25 25.77 13.95
N PRO A 316 -26.50 26.20 12.92
CA PRO A 316 -25.85 25.27 12.00
C PRO A 316 -24.86 24.36 12.72
N ARG A 317 -24.89 23.06 12.41
CA ARG A 317 -23.93 22.06 12.90
C ARG A 317 -23.00 21.61 11.79
N GLU A 318 -21.79 21.22 12.15
CA GLU A 318 -20.83 20.65 11.21
C GLU A 318 -20.88 19.12 11.27
N ILE A 319 -20.93 18.49 10.11
CA ILE A 319 -20.88 17.04 9.98
C ILE A 319 -19.84 16.66 8.93
N GLU A 320 -18.96 15.74 9.26
CA GLU A 320 -18.01 15.15 8.32
C GLU A 320 -18.56 13.82 7.83
N ILE A 321 -18.61 13.64 6.51
CA ILE A 321 -19.09 12.43 5.85
C ILE A 321 -17.99 11.94 4.93
N THR A 322 -17.63 10.66 5.03
CA THR A 322 -16.73 10.00 4.08
C THR A 322 -17.49 9.66 2.81
N ARG A 323 -17.07 10.18 1.65
CA ARG A 323 -17.75 9.96 0.37
C ARG A 323 -17.80 8.47 0.00
N GLY A 324 -18.99 7.94 -0.23
CA GLY A 324 -19.21 6.59 -0.73
C GLY A 324 -19.48 6.58 -2.24
N PRO A 325 -19.47 5.42 -2.91
CA PRO A 325 -19.85 5.31 -4.31
C PRO A 325 -21.32 5.72 -4.50
N ILE A 326 -21.62 6.58 -5.49
CA ILE A 326 -22.99 7.08 -5.75
C ILE A 326 -23.63 6.56 -7.04
N GLY A 327 -23.08 5.49 -7.64
CA GLY A 327 -23.60 4.90 -8.88
C GLY A 327 -23.45 5.80 -10.12
N VAL A 328 -22.69 6.89 -10.00
CA VAL A 328 -22.32 7.77 -11.11
C VAL A 328 -20.93 7.38 -11.56
N PHE A 329 -20.83 6.96 -12.81
CA PHE A 329 -19.59 6.57 -13.47
C PHE A 329 -19.16 7.68 -14.42
N GLY A 330 -17.87 8.02 -14.44
CA GLY A 330 -17.33 8.84 -15.51
C GLY A 330 -16.24 9.82 -15.07
N ARG A 331 -15.09 9.70 -15.73
CA ARG A 331 -13.94 10.61 -15.65
C ARG A 331 -14.31 12.07 -15.62
N GLU A 332 -15.17 12.45 -16.56
CA GLU A 332 -15.54 13.84 -16.80
C GLU A 332 -16.31 14.42 -15.61
N VAL A 333 -17.13 13.61 -14.93
CA VAL A 333 -17.88 14.04 -13.76
C VAL A 333 -16.94 14.23 -12.57
N LEU A 334 -16.01 13.29 -12.36
CA LEU A 334 -15.00 13.43 -11.31
C LEU A 334 -14.06 14.61 -11.58
N GLU A 335 -13.59 14.77 -12.81
CA GLU A 335 -12.74 15.89 -13.22
C GLU A 335 -13.47 17.23 -13.06
N THR A 336 -14.75 17.29 -13.40
CA THR A 336 -15.59 18.49 -13.20
C THR A 336 -15.79 18.79 -11.72
N ALA A 337 -16.00 17.78 -10.88
CA ALA A 337 -16.07 17.95 -9.43
C ALA A 337 -14.75 18.50 -8.87
N LEU A 338 -13.61 17.91 -9.24
CA LEU A 338 -12.28 18.36 -8.80
C LEU A 338 -11.95 19.78 -9.31
N LYS A 339 -12.30 20.12 -10.55
CA LYS A 339 -12.19 21.50 -11.07
C LYS A 339 -13.09 22.48 -10.31
N THR A 340 -14.26 22.03 -9.87
CA THR A 340 -15.18 22.85 -9.06
C THR A 340 -14.64 23.04 -7.66
N HIS A 341 -14.05 22.01 -7.05
CA HIS A 341 -13.29 22.13 -5.80
C HIS A 341 -12.19 23.17 -5.96
N ALA A 342 -11.36 23.05 -7.00
CA ALA A 342 -10.28 24.00 -7.25
C ALA A 342 -10.78 25.45 -7.46
N ARG A 343 -11.92 25.64 -8.13
CA ARG A 343 -12.52 26.97 -8.36
C ARG A 343 -13.05 27.63 -7.08
N HIS A 344 -13.65 26.85 -6.19
CA HIS A 344 -14.33 27.35 -5.00
C HIS A 344 -13.53 27.19 -3.71
N ALA A 345 -12.47 26.39 -3.71
CA ALA A 345 -11.50 26.29 -2.60
C ALA A 345 -10.55 27.50 -2.53
N VAL A 346 -10.76 28.52 -3.37
CA VAL A 346 -9.97 29.76 -3.39
C VAL A 346 -10.44 30.68 -2.25
N PRO A 347 -9.58 31.03 -1.29
CA PRO A 347 -9.78 32.23 -0.49
C PRO A 347 -9.78 33.45 -1.41
N VAL A 348 -10.64 34.42 -1.12
CA VAL A 348 -10.56 35.76 -1.70
C VAL A 348 -9.13 36.28 -1.60
N ALA A 349 -8.65 36.84 -2.72
CA ALA A 349 -7.34 37.46 -2.95
C ALA A 349 -6.17 36.48 -3.08
N ALA A 350 -5.45 36.64 -4.20
CA ALA A 350 -4.14 36.07 -4.43
C ALA A 350 -3.20 36.57 -3.33
N ASP A 351 -2.93 35.72 -2.33
CA ASP A 351 -1.69 35.71 -1.58
C ASP A 351 -1.57 34.35 -0.87
N GLU A 352 -0.41 33.72 -1.12
CA GLU A 352 0.19 32.58 -0.40
C GLU A 352 -0.48 31.19 -0.49
N ASP A 353 0.20 30.28 -1.19
CA ASP A 353 0.10 28.84 -0.97
C ASP A 353 0.33 28.57 0.53
N PRO A 354 -0.62 27.98 1.28
CA PRO A 354 -0.51 27.79 2.73
C PRO A 354 0.69 26.92 3.15
N ALA A 355 1.33 26.20 2.21
CA ALA A 355 2.53 25.43 2.45
C ALA A 355 3.84 26.09 1.98
N GLY A 356 3.78 27.21 1.23
CA GLY A 356 4.96 27.92 0.73
C GLY A 356 5.69 27.26 -0.46
N TRP A 357 5.03 26.37 -1.22
CA TRP A 357 5.58 25.58 -2.33
C TRP A 357 4.77 25.72 -3.63
N PRO A 358 4.76 26.93 -4.23
CA PRO A 358 3.77 27.31 -5.23
C PRO A 358 3.93 26.62 -6.59
N ALA A 359 5.04 25.93 -6.84
CA ALA A 359 5.37 25.32 -8.12
C ALA A 359 5.39 23.78 -8.04
N ILE A 360 5.25 23.14 -9.20
CA ILE A 360 5.39 21.69 -9.35
C ILE A 360 6.44 21.41 -10.42
N ALA A 361 7.46 20.63 -10.05
CA ALA A 361 8.48 20.15 -10.97
C ALA A 361 8.19 18.71 -11.40
N PHE A 362 8.33 18.47 -12.70
CA PHE A 362 8.14 17.17 -13.37
C PHE A 362 9.48 16.72 -13.94
N PHE A 363 9.86 15.49 -13.63
CA PHE A 363 11.13 14.88 -13.98
C PHE A 363 10.89 13.86 -15.09
N ARG A 364 11.88 13.63 -15.95
CA ARG A 364 11.74 12.75 -17.15
C ARG A 364 11.50 11.29 -16.80
N ASP A 365 12.00 10.90 -15.65
CA ASP A 365 11.90 9.57 -15.08
C ASP A 365 10.52 9.27 -14.49
N GLY A 366 9.69 10.31 -14.35
CA GLY A 366 8.36 10.27 -13.82
C GLY A 366 8.20 11.07 -12.54
N ASP A 367 9.24 11.43 -11.79
CA ASP A 367 9.08 12.07 -10.49
C ASP A 367 8.33 13.42 -10.58
N VAL A 368 7.51 13.70 -9.56
CA VAL A 368 6.68 14.90 -9.44
C VAL A 368 6.77 15.42 -8.03
N VAL A 369 7.40 16.58 -7.87
CA VAL A 369 7.64 17.22 -6.57
C VAL A 369 7.07 18.63 -6.55
N ARG A 370 6.54 19.02 -5.39
CA ARG A 370 6.26 20.43 -5.11
C ARG A 370 7.55 21.15 -4.80
N CYS A 371 7.65 22.41 -5.22
CA CYS A 371 8.86 23.18 -5.01
C CYS A 371 8.61 24.68 -5.02
N ARG A 372 9.65 25.41 -4.63
CA ARG A 372 9.83 26.82 -4.93
C ARG A 372 11.03 26.92 -5.86
N VAL A 373 10.87 27.66 -6.95
CA VAL A 373 11.96 27.88 -7.92
C VAL A 373 12.77 29.09 -7.47
N ALA A 374 14.04 28.88 -7.13
CA ALA A 374 14.97 29.95 -6.84
C ALA A 374 15.50 30.60 -8.12
N ALA A 375 15.95 29.77 -9.07
CA ALA A 375 16.38 30.19 -10.39
C ALA A 375 16.28 29.04 -11.41
N ILE A 376 16.29 29.38 -12.69
CA ILE A 376 16.52 28.47 -13.81
C ILE A 376 17.56 29.12 -14.73
N ASP A 377 18.46 28.34 -15.28
CA ASP A 377 19.42 28.77 -16.29
C ASP A 377 19.62 27.66 -17.34
N GLU A 378 20.64 27.80 -18.18
CA GLU A 378 20.95 26.84 -19.24
C GLU A 378 21.33 25.44 -18.73
N HIS A 379 21.80 25.33 -17.48
CA HIS A 379 22.26 24.07 -16.88
C HIS A 379 21.15 23.33 -16.14
N GLY A 380 20.07 24.01 -15.73
CA GLY A 380 18.99 23.38 -14.98
C GLY A 380 18.19 24.34 -14.13
N ALA A 381 17.71 23.86 -12.98
CA ALA A 381 16.93 24.65 -12.05
C ALA A 381 17.43 24.48 -10.61
N ARG A 382 17.43 25.58 -9.87
CA ARG A 382 17.61 25.57 -8.42
C ARG A 382 16.26 25.53 -7.73
N LEU A 383 15.97 24.40 -7.10
CA LEU A 383 14.68 24.10 -6.50
C LEU A 383 14.82 23.98 -4.99
N VAL A 384 13.91 24.61 -4.26
CA VAL A 384 13.72 24.32 -2.84
C VAL A 384 12.52 23.39 -2.74
N THR A 385 12.65 22.25 -2.06
CA THR A 385 11.58 21.24 -1.99
C THR A 385 11.21 20.92 -0.53
N PRO A 386 9.99 20.40 -0.26
CA PRO A 386 9.60 19.94 1.07
C PRO A 386 10.17 18.56 1.42
N VAL A 387 10.89 17.91 0.49
CA VAL A 387 11.45 16.56 0.68
C VAL A 387 12.94 16.70 0.99
N GLY A 388 13.29 16.59 2.27
CA GLY A 388 14.65 16.80 2.78
C GLY A 388 14.66 17.54 4.12
N PRO A 389 15.75 17.42 4.90
CA PRO A 389 15.91 18.18 6.13
C PRO A 389 15.99 19.68 5.80
N ASP A 390 15.16 20.50 6.44
CA ASP A 390 15.25 21.97 6.44
C ASP A 390 15.06 22.74 5.12
N ALA A 391 14.28 22.23 4.16
CA ALA A 391 13.92 22.98 2.94
C ALA A 391 15.17 23.52 2.20
N VAL A 392 16.10 22.61 1.89
CA VAL A 392 17.38 22.91 1.22
C VAL A 392 17.17 23.23 -0.27
N GLU A 393 18.06 24.05 -0.82
CA GLU A 393 18.13 24.34 -2.26
C GLU A 393 18.91 23.23 -2.97
N HIS A 394 18.32 22.67 -4.01
CA HIS A 394 18.86 21.58 -4.82
C HIS A 394 19.16 22.09 -6.22
N ASP A 395 20.38 21.86 -6.71
CA ASP A 395 20.76 22.07 -8.10
C ASP A 395 20.32 20.87 -8.94
N VAL A 396 19.24 21.03 -9.70
CA VAL A 396 18.64 19.96 -10.53
C VAL A 396 19.05 20.14 -11.99
N PRO A 397 19.78 19.18 -12.60
CA PRO A 397 20.24 19.30 -13.98
C PRO A 397 19.11 19.32 -15.02
N ALA A 398 19.33 20.06 -16.11
CA ALA A 398 18.38 20.20 -17.22
C ALA A 398 18.05 18.85 -17.88
N GLU A 399 18.98 17.91 -17.93
CA GLU A 399 18.78 16.59 -18.53
C GLU A 399 17.77 15.71 -17.78
N VAL A 400 17.53 15.99 -16.49
CA VAL A 400 16.55 15.27 -15.65
C VAL A 400 15.18 15.97 -15.67
N LEU A 401 15.15 17.28 -15.86
CA LEU A 401 13.92 18.07 -15.87
C LEU A 401 13.09 17.86 -17.14
N GLN A 402 11.78 17.72 -16.96
CA GLN A 402 10.82 17.64 -18.06
C GLN A 402 9.98 18.92 -18.16
N ALA A 403 9.48 19.43 -17.04
CA ALA A 403 8.74 20.69 -16.97
C ALA A 403 8.69 21.23 -15.54
N ILE A 404 8.45 22.53 -15.40
CA ILE A 404 8.06 23.16 -14.14
C ILE A 404 6.81 24.00 -14.38
N GLU A 405 5.76 23.69 -13.63
CA GLU A 405 4.57 24.52 -13.52
C GLU A 405 4.78 25.54 -12.42
N LEU A 406 5.06 26.78 -12.81
CA LEU A 406 5.28 27.89 -11.90
C LEU A 406 3.96 28.43 -11.32
N ILE A 407 2.86 28.23 -12.05
CA ILE A 407 1.49 28.56 -11.63
C ILE A 407 0.61 27.35 -12.01
N PRO A 408 0.55 26.30 -11.18
CA PRO A 408 -0.20 25.07 -11.48
C PRO A 408 -1.70 25.30 -11.74
N ALA A 409 -2.28 26.30 -11.07
CA ALA A 409 -3.68 26.68 -11.25
C ALA A 409 -3.98 27.29 -12.65
N ALA A 410 -2.96 27.64 -13.43
CA ALA A 410 -3.16 28.22 -14.75
C ALA A 410 -3.83 27.20 -15.70
N PRO A 411 -5.02 27.50 -16.25
CA PRO A 411 -5.85 26.51 -16.94
C PRO A 411 -5.13 25.95 -18.17
N SER A 412 -5.04 24.64 -18.35
CA SER A 412 -4.42 24.06 -19.55
C SER A 412 -5.25 24.38 -20.81
N ARG A 413 -4.63 24.95 -21.85
CA ARG A 413 -5.27 25.15 -23.16
C ARG A 413 -4.92 23.98 -24.07
N VAL A 414 -5.93 23.35 -24.66
CA VAL A 414 -5.72 22.33 -25.70
C VAL A 414 -5.23 23.05 -26.96
N LEU A 415 -4.01 22.73 -27.39
CA LEU A 415 -3.50 23.15 -28.69
C LEU A 415 -3.95 22.14 -29.75
N ASP A 416 -4.32 22.64 -30.92
CA ASP A 416 -4.54 21.80 -32.08
C ASP A 416 -3.23 21.10 -32.52
N ALA A 417 -3.37 19.95 -33.17
CA ALA A 417 -2.24 19.12 -33.58
C ALA A 417 -1.24 19.88 -34.47
N VAL A 418 -1.72 20.80 -35.32
CA VAL A 418 -0.88 21.57 -36.25
C VAL A 418 0.00 22.57 -35.49
N ARG A 419 -0.53 23.25 -34.47
CA ARG A 419 0.27 24.13 -33.61
C ARG A 419 1.32 23.36 -32.83
N VAL A 420 0.95 22.20 -32.27
CA VAL A 420 1.90 21.33 -31.57
C VAL A 420 3.03 20.91 -32.51
N GLU A 421 2.71 20.42 -33.70
CA GLU A 421 3.70 20.02 -34.70
C GLU A 421 4.67 21.17 -35.06
N ARG A 422 4.15 22.39 -35.23
CA ARG A 422 4.98 23.58 -35.50
C ARG A 422 5.91 23.93 -34.34
N LEU A 423 5.45 23.83 -33.10
CA LEU A 423 6.27 24.08 -31.91
C LEU A 423 7.36 23.02 -31.72
N LEU A 424 7.11 21.78 -32.11
CA LEU A 424 8.05 20.68 -31.95
C LEU A 424 9.02 20.52 -33.14
N THR A 425 8.71 21.09 -34.30
CA THR A 425 9.59 20.99 -35.47
C THR A 425 10.73 22.00 -35.40
N VAL A 426 11.96 21.52 -35.40
CA VAL A 426 13.18 22.34 -35.50
C VAL A 426 13.43 22.70 -36.97
N PRO A 427 13.31 23.98 -37.35
CA PRO A 427 13.63 24.43 -38.71
C PRO A 427 15.09 24.16 -39.05
N ARG A 428 15.40 23.86 -40.33
CA ARG A 428 16.76 23.50 -40.74
C ARG A 428 17.81 24.57 -40.43
N ILE A 429 17.42 25.85 -40.47
CA ILE A 429 18.29 26.99 -40.13
C ILE A 429 18.67 27.02 -38.64
N GLN A 430 17.94 26.31 -37.77
CA GLN A 430 18.16 26.22 -36.33
C GLN A 430 18.81 24.89 -35.93
N ARG A 431 19.21 24.04 -36.88
CA ARG A 431 19.75 22.71 -36.57
C ARG A 431 21.01 22.76 -35.70
N ASP A 432 21.89 23.72 -35.96
CA ASP A 432 23.16 23.87 -35.22
C ASP A 432 22.96 24.59 -33.87
N ARG A 433 21.76 25.15 -33.64
CA ARG A 433 21.44 25.91 -32.42
C ARG A 433 19.92 25.79 -32.12
N PRO A 434 19.44 24.60 -31.74
CA PRO A 434 18.01 24.35 -31.54
C PRO A 434 17.45 25.13 -30.34
N PRO A 435 16.13 25.36 -30.28
CA PRO A 435 15.48 25.86 -29.08
C PRO A 435 15.50 24.81 -27.97
N THR A 436 15.77 25.21 -26.72
CA THR A 436 15.86 24.29 -25.58
C THR A 436 14.62 24.32 -24.68
N HIS A 437 13.82 25.37 -24.78
CA HIS A 437 12.67 25.58 -23.89
C HIS A 437 11.43 26.05 -24.63
N LEU A 438 10.29 25.74 -24.03
CA LEU A 438 9.00 26.32 -24.35
C LEU A 438 8.44 26.96 -23.07
N LEU A 439 8.27 28.28 -23.09
CA LEU A 439 7.57 29.01 -22.03
C LEU A 439 6.10 29.10 -22.40
N ARG A 440 5.24 28.76 -21.44
CA ARG A 440 3.80 29.02 -21.52
C ARG A 440 3.47 30.22 -20.65
N LEU A 441 2.84 31.22 -21.24
CA LEU A 441 2.39 32.42 -20.55
C LEU A 441 0.98 32.24 -19.96
N LEU A 442 0.61 33.10 -19.00
CA LEU A 442 -0.70 33.08 -18.33
C LEU A 442 -1.88 33.34 -19.28
N ASP A 443 -1.69 34.18 -20.29
CA ASP A 443 -2.66 34.43 -21.36
C ASP A 443 -2.86 33.21 -22.30
N GLY A 444 -2.01 32.19 -22.17
CA GLY A 444 -2.05 30.97 -22.95
C GLY A 444 -1.15 30.97 -24.17
N ASP A 445 -0.35 32.02 -24.40
CA ASP A 445 0.63 32.07 -25.47
C ASP A 445 1.86 31.22 -25.15
N TYR A 446 2.57 30.86 -26.22
CA TYR A 446 3.75 29.99 -26.17
C TYR A 446 4.96 30.68 -26.81
N LEU A 447 6.03 30.81 -26.04
CA LEU A 447 7.32 31.31 -26.50
C LEU A 447 8.32 30.16 -26.58
N ARG A 448 8.81 29.87 -27.79
CA ARG A 448 9.81 28.83 -28.04
C ARG A 448 11.17 29.47 -28.28
N GLY A 449 12.17 29.05 -27.52
CA GLY A 449 13.51 29.66 -27.59
C GLY A 449 14.52 28.92 -26.73
N ARG A 450 15.63 29.60 -26.42
CA ARG A 450 16.59 29.16 -25.41
C ARG A 450 16.47 30.05 -24.19
N LEU A 451 16.03 29.48 -23.06
CA LEU A 451 15.98 30.20 -21.80
C LEU A 451 17.42 30.43 -21.31
N GLU A 452 17.82 31.70 -21.15
CA GLU A 452 19.13 32.06 -20.62
C GLU A 452 19.08 32.09 -19.09
N SER A 453 18.02 32.69 -18.54
CA SER A 453 17.79 32.71 -17.10
C SER A 453 16.33 32.95 -16.76
N LEU A 454 15.93 32.53 -15.56
CA LEU A 454 14.69 32.91 -14.91
C LEU A 454 14.94 33.04 -13.42
N ASP A 455 14.59 34.20 -12.87
CA ASP A 455 14.68 34.51 -11.45
C ASP A 455 13.31 34.86 -10.86
N ARG A 456 13.28 35.47 -9.68
CA ARG A 456 12.05 35.86 -8.98
C ARG A 456 11.23 36.94 -9.71
N THR A 457 11.83 37.68 -10.62
CA THR A 457 11.25 38.87 -11.26
C THR A 457 11.15 38.74 -12.78
N THR A 458 12.13 38.12 -13.44
CA THR A 458 12.27 38.15 -14.90
C THR A 458 12.69 36.79 -15.45
N ALA A 459 12.20 36.46 -16.65
CA ALA A 459 12.68 35.38 -17.49
C ALA A 459 13.30 35.96 -18.77
N ARG A 460 14.55 35.61 -19.05
CA ARG A 460 15.32 36.02 -20.23
C ARG A 460 15.38 34.88 -21.22
N ILE A 461 14.78 35.05 -22.40
CA ILE A 461 14.70 33.99 -23.41
C ILE A 461 15.17 34.50 -24.77
N GLU A 462 16.08 33.76 -25.39
CA GLU A 462 16.51 34.01 -26.76
C GLU A 462 15.50 33.38 -27.75
N VAL A 463 14.85 34.23 -28.53
CA VAL A 463 13.90 33.84 -29.58
C VAL A 463 14.40 34.39 -30.90
N LEU A 464 14.72 33.50 -31.85
CA LEU A 464 15.21 33.86 -33.19
C LEU A 464 16.43 34.79 -33.18
N GLY A 465 17.37 34.59 -32.25
CA GLY A 465 18.59 35.40 -32.14
C GLY A 465 18.42 36.72 -31.36
N MET A 466 17.23 36.99 -30.83
CA MET A 466 16.96 38.18 -30.00
C MET A 466 16.60 37.75 -28.58
N VAL A 467 17.23 38.35 -27.58
CA VAL A 467 16.90 38.13 -26.17
C VAL A 467 15.68 38.98 -25.81
N GLN A 468 14.68 38.34 -25.20
CA GLN A 468 13.46 38.98 -24.72
C GLN A 468 13.35 38.81 -23.21
N ASP A 469 13.01 39.90 -22.52
CA ASP A 469 12.70 39.91 -21.09
C ASP A 469 11.18 39.76 -20.91
N VAL A 470 10.78 38.70 -20.22
CA VAL A 470 9.39 38.40 -19.89
C VAL A 470 9.22 38.51 -18.37
N PRO A 471 8.21 39.24 -17.86
CA PRO A 471 7.93 39.27 -16.42
C PRO A 471 7.71 37.85 -15.87
N ARG A 472 8.40 37.49 -14.79
CA ARG A 472 8.30 36.16 -14.15
C ARG A 472 6.86 35.79 -13.78
N ALA A 473 6.07 36.77 -13.36
CA ALA A 473 4.66 36.60 -13.02
C ALA A 473 3.78 36.22 -14.23
N ALA A 474 4.22 36.53 -15.46
CA ALA A 474 3.50 36.16 -16.67
C ALA A 474 3.78 34.71 -17.12
N VAL A 475 4.84 34.08 -16.61
CA VAL A 475 5.25 32.72 -17.01
C VAL A 475 4.52 31.69 -16.13
N ALA A 476 3.62 30.94 -16.75
CA ALA A 476 2.87 29.88 -16.10
C ALA A 476 3.65 28.55 -16.04
N ARG A 477 4.38 28.21 -17.12
CA ARG A 477 5.12 26.94 -17.23
C ARG A 477 6.42 27.10 -18.00
N VAL A 478 7.43 26.35 -17.60
CA VAL A 478 8.69 26.14 -18.31
C VAL A 478 8.74 24.68 -18.71
N ILE A 479 8.93 24.40 -20.00
CA ILE A 479 8.98 23.02 -20.52
C ILE A 479 10.31 22.85 -21.25
N TRP A 480 11.07 21.82 -20.86
CA TRP A 480 12.33 21.48 -21.52
C TRP A 480 12.04 20.70 -22.81
N LEU A 481 12.69 21.12 -23.89
CA LEU A 481 12.57 20.52 -25.21
C LEU A 481 13.77 19.62 -25.47
N HIS A 482 13.56 18.32 -25.27
CA HIS A 482 14.57 17.30 -25.52
C HIS A 482 14.55 16.83 -26.97
N GLU A 483 15.70 16.45 -27.51
CA GLU A 483 15.76 15.78 -28.81
C GLU A 483 15.13 14.37 -28.71
N ALA A 484 14.46 13.94 -29.77
CA ALA A 484 13.97 12.57 -29.85
C ALA A 484 15.17 11.62 -30.07
N SER A 485 15.48 10.78 -29.07
CA SER A 485 16.45 9.70 -29.25
C SER A 485 15.98 8.71 -30.34
N PRO A 486 16.89 8.21 -31.19
CA PRO A 486 16.56 7.23 -32.23
C PRO A 486 16.00 5.91 -31.68
N ASP A 487 16.32 5.56 -30.42
CA ASP A 487 15.82 4.36 -29.72
C ASP A 487 14.45 4.54 -29.04
N GLU A 488 13.75 5.66 -29.23
CA GLU A 488 12.42 5.89 -28.65
C GLU A 488 11.39 6.18 -29.77
N GLY A 489 10.96 5.10 -30.43
CA GLY A 489 9.85 5.11 -31.38
C GLY A 489 8.50 5.53 -30.77
N PRO A 490 7.44 5.71 -31.59
CA PRO A 490 6.14 6.19 -31.14
C PRO A 490 5.54 5.32 -30.03
N ALA A 491 4.92 5.99 -29.05
CA ALA A 491 4.50 5.42 -27.77
C ALA A 491 3.43 4.31 -27.85
N ASP A 492 2.80 4.08 -29.01
CA ASP A 492 1.67 3.15 -29.17
C ASP A 492 2.06 1.68 -29.39
N GLU A 493 3.33 1.35 -29.64
CA GLU A 493 3.73 -0.04 -29.97
C GLU A 493 4.58 -0.74 -28.90
N ARG A 494 4.90 -0.09 -27.77
CA ARG A 494 5.78 -0.67 -26.73
C ARG A 494 5.09 -1.36 -25.55
N ALA A 495 3.80 -1.69 -25.67
CA ALA A 495 3.17 -2.55 -24.68
C ALA A 495 3.66 -4.01 -24.72
N ALA A 496 4.48 -4.42 -25.70
CA ALA A 496 4.80 -5.83 -25.92
C ALA A 496 6.28 -6.26 -25.74
N ASP A 497 7.28 -5.36 -25.73
CA ASP A 497 8.70 -5.77 -25.82
C ASP A 497 9.64 -5.23 -24.72
N ALA A 498 9.09 -4.80 -23.57
CA ALA A 498 9.89 -4.27 -22.46
C ALA A 498 10.57 -5.34 -21.58
N ASN A 499 11.18 -6.38 -22.18
CA ASN A 499 11.85 -7.45 -21.41
C ASN A 499 13.24 -7.88 -21.94
N ALA A 500 14.03 -6.97 -22.52
CA ALA A 500 15.35 -7.35 -23.05
C ALA A 500 16.51 -6.37 -22.81
N ASP A 501 16.36 -5.31 -22.02
CA ASP A 501 17.51 -4.46 -21.70
C ASP A 501 17.53 -4.05 -20.23
N ARG A 502 17.80 -5.05 -19.37
CA ARG A 502 18.09 -4.88 -17.94
C ARG A 502 19.56 -5.17 -17.70
N THR A 503 20.45 -4.36 -18.27
CA THR A 503 21.86 -4.38 -17.87
C THR A 503 22.51 -3.04 -18.21
N VAL A 504 22.27 -2.04 -17.36
CA VAL A 504 23.15 -0.87 -17.31
C VAL A 504 23.48 -0.57 -15.85
N ALA A 505 24.74 -0.86 -15.51
CA ALA A 505 25.51 -0.41 -14.35
C ALA A 505 24.87 -0.56 -12.95
N ALA A 506 25.05 -1.75 -12.38
CA ALA A 506 25.13 -1.92 -10.93
C ALA A 506 26.45 -1.30 -10.42
N ASP A 507 26.50 0.04 -10.33
CA ASP A 507 27.29 0.65 -9.27
C ASP A 507 26.44 0.57 -8.00
N VAL A 508 26.97 -0.11 -6.98
CA VAL A 508 26.31 -0.37 -5.69
C VAL A 508 26.13 0.96 -4.97
N ALA A 509 25.04 1.65 -5.27
CA ALA A 509 24.51 2.71 -4.42
C ALA A 509 23.72 2.03 -3.31
N ASP A 510 24.21 2.15 -2.07
CA ASP A 510 23.62 1.56 -0.86
C ASP A 510 22.15 2.00 -0.68
N GLY A 511 21.33 1.10 -0.12
CA GLY A 511 19.94 1.37 0.26
C GLY A 511 18.85 0.73 -0.62
N LEU A 512 17.67 0.57 -0.03
CA LEU A 512 16.48 -0.04 -0.61
C LEU A 512 15.85 0.88 -1.68
N PRO A 513 15.66 0.43 -2.93
CA PRO A 513 14.92 1.22 -3.92
C PRO A 513 13.47 1.46 -3.47
N VAL A 514 13.08 2.74 -3.38
CA VAL A 514 11.77 3.17 -2.91
C VAL A 514 11.15 4.15 -3.91
N ARG A 515 9.84 4.05 -4.10
CA ARG A 515 9.01 5.13 -4.66
C ARG A 515 7.89 5.45 -3.70
N ALA A 516 7.85 6.70 -3.22
CA ALA A 516 6.72 7.23 -2.48
C ALA A 516 5.70 7.87 -3.43
N GLU A 517 4.41 7.64 -3.20
CA GLU A 517 3.29 8.19 -3.96
C GLU A 517 2.27 8.85 -3.01
N TRP A 518 1.87 10.08 -3.29
CA TRP A 518 0.91 10.86 -2.51
C TRP A 518 -0.43 10.99 -3.25
N GLY A 519 -1.53 11.14 -2.52
CA GLY A 519 -2.88 11.25 -3.09
C GLY A 519 -3.13 12.48 -3.95
N ASP A 520 -2.24 13.47 -3.89
CA ASP A 520 -2.24 14.66 -4.74
C ASP A 520 -1.53 14.46 -6.09
N GLY A 521 -1.03 13.25 -6.36
CA GLY A 521 -0.34 12.88 -7.60
C GLY A 521 1.17 13.12 -7.58
N ARG A 522 1.74 13.65 -6.49
CA ARG A 522 3.19 13.66 -6.29
C ARG A 522 3.73 12.25 -6.23
N ARG A 523 5.00 12.10 -6.64
CA ARG A 523 5.74 10.86 -6.56
C ARG A 523 7.24 11.13 -6.58
N LEU A 524 7.99 10.36 -5.82
CA LEU A 524 9.43 10.54 -5.67
C LEU A 524 10.11 9.18 -5.54
N ARG A 525 11.15 8.96 -6.35
CA ARG A 525 11.99 7.77 -6.29
C ARG A 525 13.28 8.08 -5.53
N PHE A 526 13.73 7.18 -4.67
CA PHE A 526 15.00 7.34 -3.94
C PHE A 526 15.48 5.99 -3.41
N ARG A 527 16.73 5.90 -3.02
CA ARG A 527 17.26 4.74 -2.28
C ARG A 527 17.19 5.04 -0.79
N ALA A 528 16.29 4.35 -0.08
CA ALA A 528 16.12 4.51 1.35
C ALA A 528 17.22 3.78 2.11
N THR A 529 17.93 4.50 2.97
CA THR A 529 19.01 3.98 3.81
C THR A 529 18.59 3.85 5.27
N ASP A 530 17.57 4.62 5.70
CA ASP A 530 17.13 4.65 7.08
C ASP A 530 15.63 4.98 7.24
N LEU A 531 15.09 4.60 8.39
CA LEU A 531 13.79 5.07 8.90
C LEU A 531 13.96 5.58 10.32
N ALA A 532 13.73 6.87 10.53
CA ALA A 532 13.75 7.49 11.86
C ALA A 532 12.55 8.44 11.99
N ASP A 533 11.92 8.50 13.17
CA ASP A 533 10.80 9.43 13.43
C ASP A 533 9.67 9.36 12.38
N GLU A 534 9.31 8.13 11.95
CA GLU A 534 8.33 7.87 10.88
C GLU A 534 8.65 8.54 9.53
N ARG A 535 9.94 8.83 9.31
CA ARG A 535 10.46 9.43 8.09
C ARG A 535 11.46 8.50 7.42
N LEU A 536 11.18 8.17 6.16
CA LEU A 536 12.10 7.45 5.29
C LEU A 536 13.18 8.41 4.80
N ARG A 537 14.44 8.10 5.10
CA ARG A 537 15.60 8.87 4.68
C ARG A 537 16.36 8.11 3.61
N GLY A 538 16.97 8.86 2.70
CA GLY A 538 17.75 8.26 1.63
C GLY A 538 18.19 9.27 0.59
N ARG A 539 18.58 8.76 -0.57
CA ARG A 539 19.13 9.58 -1.65
C ARG A 539 18.33 9.44 -2.95
N ASN A 540 17.85 10.58 -3.46
CA ASN A 540 17.33 10.73 -4.83
C ASN A 540 18.47 11.14 -5.76
N GLU A 541 18.43 10.66 -7.00
CA GLU A 541 19.49 10.91 -7.99
C GLU A 541 19.64 12.40 -8.34
N ALA A 542 18.54 13.15 -8.35
CA ALA A 542 18.48 14.52 -8.81
C ALA A 542 18.38 15.56 -7.68
N LEU A 543 17.84 15.17 -6.52
CA LEU A 543 17.67 16.03 -5.35
C LEU A 543 18.73 15.75 -4.27
N GLY A 544 19.51 14.67 -4.37
CA GLY A 544 20.46 14.28 -3.32
C GLY A 544 19.72 13.72 -2.10
N ASP A 545 20.10 14.14 -0.90
CA ASP A 545 19.53 13.62 0.34
C ASP A 545 18.08 14.08 0.52
N VAL A 546 17.18 13.13 0.75
CA VAL A 546 15.73 13.34 0.86
C VAL A 546 15.18 12.67 2.10
N GLU A 547 14.10 13.24 2.62
CA GLU A 547 13.36 12.70 3.74
C GLU A 547 11.85 12.77 3.45
N VAL A 548 11.15 11.66 3.64
CA VAL A 548 9.73 11.50 3.34
C VAL A 548 9.00 11.00 4.57
N ALA A 549 8.03 11.79 5.07
CA ALA A 549 7.14 11.37 6.15
C ALA A 549 6.18 10.28 5.67
N VAL A 550 6.22 9.12 6.31
CA VAL A 550 5.38 7.96 5.97
C VAL A 550 3.89 8.27 6.18
N ASP A 551 3.57 9.17 7.10
CA ASP A 551 2.21 9.63 7.39
C ASP A 551 1.53 10.39 6.25
N ASP A 552 2.31 11.03 5.37
CA ASP A 552 1.77 11.79 4.25
C ASP A 552 1.61 10.93 2.98
N VAL A 553 2.21 9.75 2.96
CA VAL A 553 2.32 8.90 1.76
C VAL A 553 1.15 7.93 1.67
N ASP A 554 0.50 7.81 0.52
CA ASP A 554 -0.59 6.85 0.35
C ASP A 554 -0.07 5.45 -0.01
N ARG A 555 1.04 5.41 -0.76
CA ARG A 555 1.65 4.17 -1.24
C ARG A 555 3.17 4.28 -1.31
N VAL A 556 3.85 3.21 -0.92
CA VAL A 556 5.29 3.02 -1.05
C VAL A 556 5.55 1.78 -1.90
N ARG A 557 6.23 1.94 -3.04
CA ARG A 557 6.72 0.80 -3.85
C ARG A 557 8.17 0.51 -3.50
N LEU A 558 8.53 -0.77 -3.46
CA LEU A 558 9.83 -1.25 -3.02
C LEU A 558 10.49 -2.12 -4.12
N GLY A 559 11.80 -2.00 -4.25
CA GLY A 559 12.62 -2.79 -5.17
C GLY A 559 12.24 -2.57 -6.64
N ALA A 560 12.02 -3.63 -7.41
CA ALA A 560 11.69 -3.51 -8.84
C ALA A 560 10.39 -2.72 -9.09
N ALA A 561 9.40 -2.82 -8.18
CA ALA A 561 8.18 -2.01 -8.27
C ALA A 561 8.47 -0.49 -8.15
N ALA A 562 9.55 -0.10 -7.45
CA ALA A 562 9.97 1.30 -7.38
C ALA A 562 10.63 1.78 -8.68
N ALA A 563 11.19 0.88 -9.49
CA ALA A 563 11.86 1.20 -10.75
C ALA A 563 10.88 1.38 -11.93
N ASP A 564 9.75 0.67 -11.93
CA ASP A 564 8.76 0.67 -13.02
C ASP A 564 8.31 2.07 -13.41
N ALA A 565 8.67 2.55 -14.60
CA ALA A 565 8.31 3.91 -14.98
C ALA A 565 6.79 4.08 -15.10
N PRO A 566 6.22 5.20 -14.60
CA PRO A 566 4.79 5.44 -14.69
C PRO A 566 4.35 5.53 -16.17
N ALA A 567 3.18 4.95 -16.47
CA ALA A 567 2.59 4.98 -17.80
C ALA A 567 2.23 6.41 -18.24
N ASP A 568 1.75 7.23 -17.30
CA ASP A 568 1.50 8.65 -17.52
C ASP A 568 2.75 9.48 -17.17
N ARG A 569 3.44 9.96 -18.21
CA ARG A 569 4.52 10.93 -18.09
C ARG A 569 4.04 12.27 -18.65
N PRO A 570 3.55 13.17 -17.78
CA PRO A 570 3.18 14.52 -18.18
C PRO A 570 4.31 15.16 -18.97
N TYR A 571 3.94 15.91 -20.01
CA TYR A 571 4.86 16.63 -20.89
C TYR A 571 5.81 15.78 -21.74
N ALA A 572 5.82 14.44 -21.65
CA ALA A 572 6.72 13.59 -22.45
C ALA A 572 6.55 13.77 -23.97
N ARG A 573 5.38 14.23 -24.43
CA ARG A 573 5.12 14.55 -25.84
C ARG A 573 5.91 15.75 -26.38
N TRP A 574 6.45 16.62 -25.51
CA TRP A 574 7.11 17.86 -25.91
C TRP A 574 8.57 17.63 -26.31
N ARG A 575 8.77 16.93 -27.43
CA ARG A 575 10.09 16.56 -27.95
C ARG A 575 10.33 17.15 -29.32
N LEU A 576 11.56 17.61 -29.55
CA LEU A 576 11.96 18.19 -30.81
C LEU A 576 12.05 17.13 -31.90
N ARG A 577 11.62 17.51 -33.10
CA ARG A 577 11.74 16.71 -34.32
C ARG A 577 12.41 17.55 -35.39
N ALA A 578 13.39 16.98 -36.08
CA ALA A 578 14.02 17.67 -37.19
C ALA A 578 13.02 17.90 -38.33
N ALA A 579 13.03 19.10 -38.94
CA ALA A 579 12.25 19.35 -40.14
C ALA A 579 12.63 18.33 -41.23
N PRO A 580 11.65 17.64 -41.84
CA PRO A 580 11.95 16.51 -42.70
C PRO A 580 12.64 17.02 -43.97
N LEU A 581 13.53 16.22 -44.59
CA LEU A 581 14.39 16.67 -45.70
C LEU A 581 13.58 17.21 -46.90
N PRO A 582 14.14 18.12 -47.73
CA PRO A 582 13.50 18.51 -49.00
C PRO A 582 13.20 17.28 -49.85
N ARG A 583 12.07 17.26 -50.56
CA ARG A 583 11.70 16.12 -51.43
C ARG A 583 12.83 15.71 -52.39
N VAL A 584 13.49 16.71 -52.99
CA VAL A 584 14.65 16.53 -53.90
C VAL A 584 15.84 15.79 -53.27
N LEU A 585 16.00 15.86 -51.94
CA LEU A 585 17.06 15.15 -51.20
C LEU A 585 16.58 13.83 -50.58
N ARG A 586 15.26 13.56 -50.56
CA ARG A 586 14.72 12.26 -50.12
C ARG A 586 14.86 11.21 -51.21
N ASP A 587 14.74 11.61 -52.47
CA ASP A 587 14.81 10.72 -53.64
C ASP A 587 16.26 10.32 -54.01
N ALA A 588 17.26 10.87 -53.31
CA ALA A 588 18.68 10.64 -53.56
C ALA A 588 19.38 9.77 -52.49
N ALA A 589 18.66 9.31 -51.47
CA ALA A 589 19.18 8.35 -50.51
C ALA A 589 19.11 6.93 -51.11
N PRO A 590 20.20 6.14 -51.16
CA PRO A 590 20.13 4.76 -51.62
C PRO A 590 19.26 3.93 -50.64
N PRO A 591 18.62 2.85 -51.12
CA PRO A 591 17.69 2.04 -50.33
C PRO A 591 18.33 1.39 -49.10
#